data_AF-A0AAJ4AMU6-F1
#
_entry.id   AF-A0AAJ4AMU6-F1
#
_cell.length_a   1.000
_cell.length_b   1.000
_cell.length_c   1.000
_cell.angle_alpha   90.00
_cell.angle_beta   90.00
_cell.angle_gamma   90.00
#
_symmetry.space_group_name_H-M   'P 1'
#
loop_
_entity.id
_entity.type
_entity.pdbx_description
1 polymer ?
#
loop_
_entity_poly.entity_id
_entity_poly.type
_entity_poly.pdbx_seq_one_letter_code
_entity_poly.pdbx_strand_id
1 'polypeptide(L)'
;MKEVTVFVTNRTPITVTIQGRVIAARAIAQPIQVFNVDRFCHEVEAAYPDGQIVVSFEQAKDQEATQQTSTSDAPAELASLGLSSNVEKALVKHGVKTVQQLTEMTAQNVIDVKGIADAGLQEIAKQLEANGLTLKEANDGE
;
A
#
# COMPACT_ATOMS: atom_id res chain seq x y z
N MET A 1 8.84 -15.39 -24.51
CA MET A 1 7.83 -14.99 -23.51
C MET A 1 7.74 -16.13 -22.51
N LYS A 2 7.90 -15.88 -21.20
CA LYS A 2 7.90 -16.96 -20.20
C LYS A 2 6.49 -17.13 -19.65
N GLU A 3 5.97 -18.34 -19.72
CA GLU A 3 4.74 -18.71 -19.02
C GLU A 3 5.08 -18.93 -17.54
N VAL A 4 4.30 -18.28 -16.68
CA VAL A 4 4.41 -18.37 -15.22
C VAL A 4 3.16 -19.07 -14.71
N THR A 5 3.35 -20.08 -13.86
CA THR A 5 2.22 -20.74 -13.20
C THR A 5 1.81 -19.93 -11.99
N VAL A 6 0.54 -19.50 -11.98
CA VAL A 6 -0.13 -18.88 -10.84
C VAL A 6 -1.23 -19.80 -10.33
N PHE A 7 -1.58 -19.66 -9.07
CA PHE A 7 -2.65 -20.42 -8.43
C PHE A 7 -3.84 -19.50 -8.22
N VAL A 8 -5.00 -19.89 -8.76
CA VAL A 8 -6.21 -19.10 -8.67
C VAL A 8 -7.20 -19.80 -7.74
N THR A 9 -7.69 -19.06 -6.75
CA THR A 9 -8.72 -19.51 -5.83
C THR A 9 -10.01 -18.78 -6.14
N ASN A 10 -11.05 -19.52 -6.52
CA ASN A 10 -12.38 -19.01 -6.74
C ASN A 10 -13.22 -19.23 -5.49
N ARG A 11 -13.63 -18.15 -4.82
CA ARG A 11 -14.51 -18.21 -3.64
C ARG A 11 -16.00 -18.14 -4.00
N THR A 12 -16.31 -17.91 -5.27
CA THR A 12 -17.70 -17.82 -5.74
C THR A 12 -18.32 -19.22 -5.89
N PRO A 13 -19.66 -19.32 -5.76
CA PRO A 13 -20.39 -20.55 -6.01
C PRO A 13 -20.60 -20.85 -7.51
N ILE A 14 -20.01 -20.07 -8.42
CA ILE A 14 -20.16 -20.22 -9.87
C ILE A 14 -18.81 -20.39 -10.56
N THR A 15 -18.83 -21.02 -11.73
CA THR A 15 -17.65 -21.11 -12.59
C THR A 15 -17.37 -19.75 -13.21
N VAL A 16 -16.12 -19.30 -13.16
CA VAL A 16 -15.69 -18.01 -13.74
C VAL A 16 -14.73 -18.24 -14.89
N THR A 17 -14.71 -17.32 -15.86
CA THR A 17 -13.79 -17.38 -16.99
C THR A 17 -12.91 -16.14 -16.99
N ILE A 18 -11.60 -16.31 -16.96
CA ILE A 18 -10.61 -15.22 -16.88
C ILE A 18 -9.57 -15.43 -17.98
N GLN A 19 -9.39 -14.46 -18.88
CA GLN A 19 -8.59 -14.61 -20.11
C GLN A 19 -8.84 -15.91 -20.89
N GLY A 20 -10.11 -16.31 -21.02
CA GLY A 20 -10.50 -17.53 -21.73
C GLY A 20 -10.20 -18.83 -20.96
N ARG A 21 -9.79 -18.74 -19.69
CA ARG A 21 -9.50 -19.89 -18.83
C ARG A 21 -10.61 -20.07 -17.82
N VAL A 22 -11.11 -21.31 -17.74
CA VAL A 22 -12.23 -21.66 -16.88
C VAL A 22 -11.71 -22.03 -15.49
N ILE A 23 -12.19 -21.34 -14.46
CA ILE A 23 -11.94 -21.64 -13.06
C ILE A 23 -13.23 -22.15 -12.45
N ALA A 24 -13.20 -23.39 -11.94
CA ALA A 24 -14.38 -24.03 -11.41
C ALA A 24 -14.95 -23.27 -10.19
N ALA A 25 -16.25 -23.41 -9.94
CA ALA A 25 -16.89 -22.94 -8.72
C ALA A 25 -16.17 -23.49 -7.48
N ARG A 26 -15.90 -22.64 -6.49
CA ARG A 26 -15.18 -23.02 -5.25
C ARG A 26 -13.81 -23.68 -5.48
N ALA A 27 -13.17 -23.46 -6.64
CA ALA A 27 -11.84 -23.99 -6.91
C ALA A 27 -10.81 -23.40 -5.93
N ILE A 28 -9.95 -24.25 -5.37
CA ILE A 28 -8.90 -23.85 -4.44
C ILE A 28 -7.56 -24.09 -5.13
N ALA A 29 -6.71 -23.06 -5.17
CA ALA A 29 -5.36 -23.14 -5.72
C ALA A 29 -5.30 -23.85 -7.09
N GLN A 30 -6.18 -23.49 -8.03
CA GLN A 30 -6.17 -24.06 -9.37
C GLN A 30 -4.94 -23.53 -10.12
N PRO A 31 -4.02 -24.38 -10.59
CA PRO A 31 -2.84 -23.93 -11.31
C PRO A 31 -3.21 -23.45 -12.71
N ILE A 32 -2.78 -22.25 -13.05
CA ILE A 32 -3.03 -21.59 -14.33
C ILE A 32 -1.72 -21.01 -14.85
N GLN A 33 -1.36 -21.37 -16.08
CA GLN A 33 -0.22 -20.76 -16.77
C GLN A 33 -0.63 -19.42 -17.36
N VAL A 34 0.08 -18.35 -17.03
CA VAL A 34 -0.16 -17.00 -17.55
C VAL A 34 1.13 -16.42 -18.10
N PHE A 35 1.03 -15.64 -19.17
CA PHE A 35 2.21 -15.00 -19.76
C PHE A 35 2.66 -13.74 -19.01
N ASN A 36 1.72 -13.06 -18.35
CA ASN A 36 1.98 -11.84 -17.60
C ASN A 36 1.10 -11.82 -16.36
N VAL A 37 1.72 -12.07 -15.19
CA VAL A 37 1.04 -12.16 -13.89
C VAL A 37 0.41 -10.83 -13.50
N ASP A 38 1.12 -9.73 -13.77
CA ASP A 38 0.68 -8.38 -13.40
C ASP A 38 -0.61 -8.01 -14.13
N ARG A 39 -0.62 -8.20 -15.46
CA ARG A 39 -1.83 -8.00 -16.30
C ARG A 39 -2.97 -8.93 -15.89
N PHE A 40 -2.66 -10.18 -15.54
CA PHE A 40 -3.67 -11.13 -15.09
C PHE A 40 -4.27 -10.71 -13.74
N CYS A 41 -3.44 -10.28 -12.79
CA CYS A 41 -3.88 -9.79 -11.48
C CYS A 41 -4.76 -8.54 -11.62
N HIS A 42 -4.32 -7.57 -12.42
CA HIS A 42 -5.08 -6.34 -12.67
C HIS A 42 -6.45 -6.63 -13.31
N GLU A 43 -6.52 -7.57 -14.25
CA GLU A 43 -7.80 -7.95 -14.87
C GLU A 43 -8.72 -8.70 -13.89
N VAL A 44 -8.15 -9.57 -13.04
CA VAL A 44 -8.89 -10.25 -11.97
C VAL A 44 -9.45 -9.24 -10.97
N GLU A 45 -8.65 -8.27 -10.54
CA GLU A 45 -9.06 -7.21 -9.63
C GLU A 45 -10.13 -6.30 -10.27
N ALA A 46 -9.98 -5.95 -11.54
CA ALA A 46 -10.96 -5.15 -12.26
C ALA A 46 -12.31 -5.89 -12.46
N ALA A 47 -12.27 -7.20 -12.72
CA ALA A 47 -13.48 -8.01 -12.92
C ALA A 47 -14.13 -8.45 -11.59
N TYR A 48 -13.33 -8.65 -10.54
CA TYR A 48 -13.75 -9.15 -9.23
C TYR A 48 -13.13 -8.31 -8.08
N PRO A 49 -13.49 -7.02 -7.98
CA PRO A 49 -12.89 -6.08 -7.02
C PRO A 49 -13.16 -6.45 -5.54
N ASP A 50 -14.21 -7.23 -5.28
CA ASP A 50 -14.56 -7.74 -3.95
C ASP A 50 -13.60 -8.84 -3.42
N GLY A 51 -12.54 -9.18 -4.16
CA GLY A 51 -11.59 -10.23 -3.74
C GLY A 51 -12.20 -11.64 -3.77
N GLN A 52 -13.22 -11.83 -4.61
CA GLN A 52 -13.88 -13.12 -4.80
C GLN A 52 -12.98 -14.14 -5.51
N ILE A 53 -12.07 -13.63 -6.34
CA ILE A 53 -11.03 -14.41 -7.02
C ILE A 53 -9.68 -13.94 -6.49
N VAL A 54 -8.88 -14.88 -5.98
CA VAL A 54 -7.55 -14.60 -5.42
C VAL A 54 -6.50 -15.29 -6.27
N VAL A 55 -5.50 -14.53 -6.70
CA VAL A 55 -4.33 -15.05 -7.42
C VAL A 55 -3.16 -15.12 -6.45
N SER A 56 -2.47 -16.25 -6.41
CA SER A 56 -1.30 -16.47 -5.56
C SER A 56 -0.19 -17.10 -6.39
N PHE A 57 1.06 -16.75 -6.10
CA PHE A 57 2.24 -17.32 -6.76
C PHE A 57 3.10 -18.00 -5.70
N GLU A 58 3.60 -19.21 -6.00
CA GLU A 58 4.39 -20.01 -5.07
C GLU A 58 5.87 -19.57 -5.02
N GLN A 59 6.15 -18.28 -5.22
CA GLN A 59 7.49 -17.77 -5.02
C GLN A 59 7.72 -17.49 -3.54
N ALA A 60 8.66 -18.27 -3.00
CA ALA A 60 9.06 -18.23 -1.62
C ALA A 60 9.62 -16.86 -1.20
N LYS A 61 9.02 -16.35 -0.12
CA LYS A 61 9.52 -15.41 0.90
C LYS A 61 9.86 -13.98 0.47
N ASP A 62 9.31 -13.12 1.30
CA ASP A 62 9.53 -11.69 1.50
C ASP A 62 8.64 -10.71 0.72
N GLN A 63 8.01 -9.86 1.52
CA GLN A 63 7.29 -8.63 1.21
C GLN A 63 5.78 -8.71 0.93
N GLU A 64 5.06 -8.69 2.04
CA GLU A 64 4.12 -7.63 2.43
C GLU A 64 3.41 -6.85 1.32
N ALA A 65 2.09 -7.01 1.33
CA ALA A 65 1.08 -5.97 1.15
C ALA A 65 1.53 -4.73 0.36
N THR A 66 1.40 -4.77 -0.96
CA THR A 66 1.19 -3.53 -1.71
C THR A 66 0.06 -3.75 -2.70
N GLN A 67 -1.10 -3.22 -2.34
CA GLN A 67 -2.16 -2.85 -3.28
C GLN A 67 -1.54 -1.88 -4.28
N GLN A 68 -1.27 -2.35 -5.48
CA GLN A 68 -0.73 -1.52 -6.54
C GLN A 68 -1.87 -0.72 -7.18
N THR A 69 -2.29 0.34 -6.49
CA THR A 69 -2.92 1.46 -7.18
C THR A 69 -1.84 2.16 -8.00
N SER A 70 -2.06 2.15 -9.31
CA SER A 70 -1.26 2.88 -10.29
C SER A 70 -1.30 4.37 -9.98
N THR A 71 -0.13 5.03 -9.87
CA THR A 71 0.25 6.27 -10.59
C THR A 71 1.60 6.77 -10.10
N SER A 72 2.57 6.76 -11.01
CA SER A 72 3.55 7.81 -11.33
C SER A 72 4.16 8.69 -10.23
N ASP A 73 5.50 8.72 -10.28
CA ASP A 73 6.40 9.80 -9.85
C ASP A 73 6.66 9.93 -8.34
N ALA A 74 7.91 9.68 -7.95
CA ALA A 74 8.38 9.75 -6.57
C ALA A 74 8.14 11.14 -5.96
N PRO A 75 7.65 11.18 -4.72
CA PRO A 75 8.51 11.68 -3.67
C PRO A 75 8.44 10.79 -2.42
N ALA A 76 9.55 10.72 -1.69
CA ALA A 76 9.74 9.93 -0.48
C ALA A 76 8.45 9.73 0.34
N GLU A 77 8.01 8.47 0.41
CA GLU A 77 6.86 8.07 1.21
C GLU A 77 7.19 8.28 2.69
N LEU A 78 6.18 8.62 3.49
CA LEU A 78 6.35 8.70 4.96
C LEU A 78 6.90 7.40 5.55
N ALA A 79 6.63 6.27 4.90
CA ALA A 79 7.20 4.97 5.24
C ALA A 79 8.74 4.95 5.20
N SER A 80 9.37 5.76 4.33
CA SER A 80 10.83 5.88 4.25
C SER A 80 11.46 6.65 5.42
N LEU A 81 10.69 7.47 6.14
CA LEU A 81 11.16 8.13 7.37
C LEU A 81 11.28 7.16 8.55
N GLY A 82 10.69 5.96 8.45
CA GLY A 82 10.67 4.99 9.55
C GLY A 82 9.91 5.51 10.77
N LEU A 83 8.73 6.10 10.54
CA LEU A 83 7.82 6.50 11.62
C LEU A 83 7.18 5.27 12.27
N SER A 84 6.78 5.37 13.54
CA SER A 84 6.01 4.30 14.18
C SER A 84 4.69 4.09 13.44
N SER A 85 4.28 2.83 13.28
CA SER A 85 3.06 2.45 12.56
C SER A 85 1.80 3.16 13.06
N ASN A 86 1.77 3.60 14.32
CA ASN A 86 0.66 4.35 14.89
C ASN A 86 0.62 5.80 14.40
N VAL A 87 1.78 6.44 14.29
CA VAL A 87 1.97 7.81 13.81
C VAL A 87 1.73 7.87 12.30
N GLU A 88 2.30 6.93 11.56
CA GLU A 88 2.07 6.77 10.12
C GLU A 88 0.58 6.60 9.82
N LYS A 89 -0.12 5.71 10.54
CA LYS A 89 -1.57 5.51 10.35
C LYS A 89 -2.38 6.75 10.66
N ALA A 90 -2.01 7.51 11.68
CA ALA A 90 -2.70 8.75 12.03
C ALA A 90 -2.51 9.82 10.94
N LEU A 91 -1.30 9.98 10.42
CA LEU A 91 -0.96 10.88 9.32
C LEU A 91 -1.70 10.49 8.03
N VAL A 92 -1.64 9.21 7.65
CA VAL A 92 -2.33 8.69 6.45
C VAL A 92 -3.84 8.88 6.57
N LYS A 93 -4.41 8.70 7.77
CA LYS A 93 -5.84 8.96 8.04
C LYS A 93 -6.20 10.43 7.93
N HIS A 94 -5.27 11.32 8.26
CA HIS A 94 -5.40 12.76 8.04
C HIS A 94 -5.18 13.18 6.58
N GLY A 95 -4.78 12.24 5.71
CA GLY A 95 -4.52 12.48 4.28
C GLY A 95 -3.07 12.84 3.97
N VAL A 96 -2.17 12.78 4.96
CA VAL A 96 -0.75 13.07 4.83
C VAL A 96 -0.03 11.78 4.46
N LYS A 97 0.42 11.67 3.21
CA LYS A 97 1.06 10.42 2.70
C LYS A 97 2.53 10.59 2.33
N THR A 98 2.99 11.83 2.20
CA THR A 98 4.33 12.17 1.72
C THR A 98 5.07 13.02 2.74
N VAL A 99 6.40 12.89 2.78
CA VAL A 99 7.24 13.75 3.64
C VAL A 99 7.01 15.24 3.35
N GLN A 100 6.80 15.59 2.08
CA GLN A 100 6.59 16.97 1.66
C GLN A 100 5.34 17.59 2.31
N GLN A 101 4.21 16.88 2.31
CA GLN A 101 3.00 17.31 3.01
C GLN A 101 3.19 17.41 4.53
N LEU A 102 4.01 16.52 5.12
CA LEU A 102 4.34 16.59 6.53
C LEU A 102 5.19 17.82 6.85
N THR A 103 6.18 18.13 6.01
CA THR A 103 7.00 19.36 6.13
C THR A 103 6.20 20.63 5.84
N GLU A 104 5.06 20.54 5.15
CA GLU A 104 4.14 21.66 4.96
C GLU A 104 3.18 21.86 6.15
N MET A 105 3.05 20.85 7.03
CA MET A 105 2.27 20.93 8.26
C MET A 105 3.09 21.51 9.41
N THR A 106 2.41 22.29 10.25
CA THR A 106 2.93 22.78 11.53
C THR A 106 2.81 21.71 12.62
N ALA A 107 3.71 21.77 13.61
CA ALA A 107 3.68 20.89 14.77
C ALA A 107 2.32 20.87 15.50
N GLN A 108 1.63 22.01 15.56
CA GLN A 108 0.28 22.12 16.11
C GLN A 108 -0.75 21.34 15.30
N ASN A 109 -0.65 21.34 13.97
CA ASN A 109 -1.59 20.60 13.13
C ASN A 109 -1.35 19.09 13.22
N VAL A 110 -0.10 18.69 13.48
CA VAL A 110 0.28 17.29 13.72
C VAL A 110 -0.23 16.79 15.07
N ILE A 111 -0.13 17.58 16.14
CA ILE A 111 -0.64 17.17 17.47
C ILE A 111 -2.18 17.21 17.53
N ASP A 112 -2.82 18.03 16.70
CA ASP A 112 -4.29 18.06 16.57
C ASP A 112 -4.83 16.81 15.85
N VAL A 113 -3.96 16.06 15.13
CA VAL A 113 -4.35 14.79 14.52
C VAL A 113 -4.74 13.79 15.60
N LYS A 114 -6.03 13.48 15.65
CA LYS A 114 -6.60 12.46 16.53
C LYS A 114 -5.88 11.10 16.38
N GLY A 115 -5.02 10.78 17.34
CA GLY A 115 -4.20 9.57 17.36
C GLY A 115 -2.70 9.83 17.46
N ILE A 116 -2.26 11.09 17.33
CA ILE A 116 -0.88 11.52 17.58
C ILE A 116 -0.84 12.15 18.98
N ALA A 117 -0.07 11.54 19.87
CA ALA A 117 0.26 12.12 21.17
C ALA A 117 1.57 12.91 21.08
N ASP A 118 1.96 13.62 22.14
CA ASP A 118 3.25 14.32 22.24
C ASP A 118 4.45 13.44 21.85
N ALA A 119 4.41 12.15 22.21
CA ALA A 119 5.42 11.17 21.81
C ALA A 119 5.53 10.98 20.29
N GLY A 120 4.40 11.00 19.58
CA GLY A 120 4.37 10.90 18.12
C GLY A 120 4.88 12.17 17.43
N LEU A 121 4.62 13.34 18.01
CA LEU A 121 5.18 14.60 17.52
C LEU A 121 6.70 14.64 17.68
N GLN A 122 7.22 14.24 18.85
CA GLN A 122 8.67 14.16 19.07
C GLN A 122 9.34 13.16 18.13
N GLU A 123 8.69 12.02 17.86
CA GLU A 123 9.20 11.04 16.90
C GLU A 123 9.25 11.60 15.49
N ILE A 124 8.18 12.29 15.05
CA ILE A 124 8.14 12.97 13.75
C ILE A 124 9.27 13.99 13.63
N ALA A 125 9.44 14.86 14.63
CA ALA A 125 10.48 15.88 14.63
C ALA A 125 11.87 15.23 14.51
N LYS A 126 12.14 14.21 15.32
CA LYS A 126 13.42 13.50 15.32
C LYS A 126 13.72 12.80 13.98
N GLN A 127 12.71 12.20 13.35
CA GLN A 127 12.92 11.51 12.06
C GLN A 127 13.05 12.48 10.89
N LEU A 128 12.36 13.61 10.95
CA LEU A 128 12.58 14.70 10.00
C LEU A 128 14.01 15.23 10.15
N GLU A 129 14.46 15.54 11.37
CA GLU A 129 15.83 15.99 11.63
C GLU A 129 16.89 14.97 11.17
N ALA A 130 16.65 13.67 11.40
CA ALA A 130 17.53 12.60 10.95
C ALA A 130 17.66 12.53 9.42
N ASN A 131 16.65 13.00 8.69
CA ASN A 131 16.64 13.09 7.24
C ASN A 131 17.02 14.49 6.71
N GLY A 132 17.45 15.40 7.60
CA GLY A 132 17.82 16.77 7.24
C GLY A 132 16.63 17.66 6.85
N LEU A 133 15.44 17.31 7.31
CA LEU A 133 14.18 18.01 7.05
C LEU A 133 13.64 18.58 8.36
N THR A 134 12.86 19.64 8.29
CA THR A 134 12.18 20.21 9.46
C THR A 134 10.70 20.39 9.15
N LEU A 135 9.87 20.29 10.19
CA LEU A 135 8.47 20.70 10.07
C LEU A 135 8.43 22.19 9.72
N LYS A 136 7.33 22.64 9.12
CA LYS A 136 7.08 24.07 8.96
C LYS A 136 6.98 24.67 10.36
N GLU A 137 8.06 25.27 10.82
CA GLU A 137 8.02 26.13 11.99
C GLU A 137 7.03 27.24 11.67
N ALA A 138 6.11 27.50 12.60
CA ALA A 138 5.24 28.67 12.53
C ALA A 138 6.09 29.91 12.83
N ASN A 139 7.08 30.21 11.99
CA ASN A 139 7.87 31.44 12.00
C ASN A 139 8.11 32.03 13.41
N ASP A 140 8.93 31.38 14.23
CA ASP A 140 9.66 32.11 15.27
C ASP A 140 10.92 32.67 14.60
N GLY A 141 10.71 33.75 13.87
CA GLY A 141 11.76 34.74 13.74
C GLY A 141 11.86 35.46 15.08
N GLU A 142 12.88 35.14 15.86
CA GLU A 142 13.81 36.07 16.54
C GLU A 142 14.79 35.34 17.47
#